data_AF-A0A2W5DVD3-F1
#
_entry.id   AF-A0A2W5DVD3-F1
#
_cell.length_a   1.000
_cell.length_b   1.000
_cell.length_c   1.000
_cell.angle_alpha   90.00
_cell.angle_beta   90.00
_cell.angle_gamma   90.00
#
_symmetry.space_group_name_H-M   'P 1'
#
loop_
_entity.id
_entity.type
_entity.pdbx_description
1 polymer ?
#
loop_
_entity_poly.entity_id
_entity_poly.type
_entity_poly.pdbx_seq_one_letter_code
_entity_poly.pdbx_strand_id
1 'polypeptide(L)'
;MPRLRVIVAALLAVGTLPPLAWWLLGPRGEAVELVARQWRTELEVERLRQESGTDWCDELPPGATVLSRRRMNDPSGQRPGEAERCQYSLLAWRLLWVAHREGRVSSAPQWPQPPLSPLPVGEPGAERTGHRAVFYELLLRNRSGQTWTCRADAARWQAYREGQRLRLPIDRWGVAHCGDLS
;
A
#
# COMPACT_ATOMS: atom_id res chain seq x y z
N MET A 1 60.50 -21.04 24.80
CA MET A 1 59.37 -21.08 23.84
C MET A 1 58.05 -20.34 24.24
N PRO A 2 57.89 -19.65 25.40
CA PRO A 2 56.61 -19.01 25.73
C PRO A 2 56.35 -17.73 24.92
N ARG A 3 57.39 -16.95 24.60
CA ARG A 3 57.26 -15.70 23.82
C ARG A 3 56.76 -15.93 22.39
N LEU A 4 57.17 -17.03 21.74
CA LEU A 4 56.73 -17.38 20.40
C LEU A 4 55.23 -17.73 20.37
N ARG A 5 54.73 -18.43 21.39
CA ARG A 5 53.30 -18.76 21.52
C ARG A 5 52.43 -17.52 21.72
N VAL A 6 52.90 -16.54 22.50
CA VAL A 6 52.21 -15.26 22.70
C VAL A 6 52.15 -14.45 21.40
N ILE A 7 53.25 -14.40 20.64
CA ILE A 7 53.30 -13.69 19.36
C ILE A 7 52.36 -14.33 18.33
N VAL A 8 52.35 -15.66 18.22
CA VAL A 8 51.45 -16.38 17.31
C VAL A 8 49.98 -16.18 17.68
N ALA A 9 49.64 -16.23 18.97
CA ALA A 9 48.28 -15.97 19.45
C ALA A 9 47.83 -14.54 19.16
N ALA A 10 48.72 -13.55 19.37
CA ALA A 10 48.44 -12.15 19.06
C ALA A 10 48.22 -11.93 17.55
N LEU A 11 49.03 -12.56 16.69
CA LEU A 11 48.88 -12.45 15.23
C LEU A 11 47.58 -13.11 14.73
N LEU A 12 47.19 -14.24 15.29
CA LEU A 12 45.91 -14.90 14.98
C LEU A 12 44.71 -14.05 15.41
N ALA A 13 44.76 -13.43 16.59
CA ALA A 13 43.72 -12.53 17.05
C ALA A 13 43.60 -11.30 16.13
N VAL A 14 44.72 -10.66 15.77
CA VAL A 14 44.73 -9.48 14.88
C VAL A 14 44.25 -9.83 13.46
N GLY A 15 44.51 -11.04 12.96
CA GLY A 15 44.03 -11.47 11.65
C GLY A 15 42.53 -11.83 11.61
N THR A 16 41.95 -12.29 12.72
CA THR A 16 40.56 -12.80 12.76
C THR A 16 39.55 -11.80 13.31
N LEU A 17 39.96 -10.90 14.20
CA LEU A 17 39.07 -9.89 14.79
C LEU A 17 38.46 -8.93 13.74
N PRO A 18 39.19 -8.44 12.72
CA PRO A 18 38.61 -7.51 11.73
C PRO A 18 37.46 -8.12 10.89
N PRO A 19 37.59 -9.32 10.28
CA PRO A 19 36.47 -9.91 9.54
C PRO A 19 35.32 -10.33 10.46
N LEU A 20 35.59 -10.78 11.70
CA LEU A 20 34.54 -11.06 12.68
C LEU A 20 33.80 -9.78 13.11
N ALA A 21 34.53 -8.70 13.37
CA ALA A 21 33.95 -7.40 13.68
C ALA A 21 33.14 -6.85 12.50
N TRP A 22 33.63 -6.99 11.26
CA TRP A 22 32.88 -6.63 10.06
C TRP A 22 31.64 -7.51 9.86
N TRP A 23 31.69 -8.78 10.22
CA TRP A 23 30.53 -9.67 10.14
C TRP A 23 29.46 -9.33 11.20
N LEU A 24 29.88 -8.97 12.42
CA LEU A 24 28.99 -8.60 13.53
C LEU A 24 28.44 -7.17 13.44
N LEU A 25 29.27 -6.22 13.00
CA LEU A 25 28.99 -4.77 13.00
C LEU A 25 28.83 -4.19 11.59
N GLY A 26 29.03 -5.00 10.55
CA GLY A 26 28.91 -4.56 9.17
C GLY A 26 27.48 -4.16 8.81
N PRO A 27 27.32 -3.43 7.68
CA PRO A 27 26.00 -2.97 7.26
C PRO A 27 25.10 -4.17 7.00
N ARG A 28 23.88 -4.15 7.54
CA ARG A 28 22.91 -5.24 7.35
C ARG A 28 22.20 -5.07 6.01
N GLY A 29 21.75 -6.18 5.43
CA GLY A 29 20.95 -6.20 4.20
C GLY A 29 21.69 -6.66 2.95
N GLU A 30 20.89 -6.96 1.93
CA GLU A 30 21.33 -7.40 0.62
C GLU A 30 21.78 -6.20 -0.22
N ALA A 31 22.87 -6.37 -0.96
CA ALA A 31 23.35 -5.34 -1.88
C ALA A 31 22.44 -5.31 -3.13
N VAL A 32 21.73 -4.20 -3.29
CA VAL A 32 20.83 -3.98 -4.42
C VAL A 32 21.24 -2.74 -5.20
N GLU A 33 20.81 -2.67 -6.45
CA GLU A 33 20.94 -1.53 -7.33
C GLU A 33 19.56 -0.97 -7.65
N LEU A 34 19.41 0.35 -7.61
CA LEU A 34 18.20 1.01 -8.07
C LEU A 34 18.15 1.00 -9.60
N VAL A 35 17.30 0.16 -10.17
CA VAL A 35 17.16 -0.02 -11.61
C VAL A 35 16.26 1.05 -12.22
N ALA A 36 15.19 1.42 -11.53
CA ALA A 36 14.25 2.40 -12.02
C ALA A 36 13.56 3.15 -10.90
N ARG A 37 13.21 4.41 -11.19
CA ARG A 37 12.28 5.21 -10.39
C ARG A 37 10.99 5.37 -11.16
N GLN A 38 9.91 4.84 -10.60
CA GLN A 38 8.60 4.83 -11.23
C GLN A 38 7.57 5.58 -10.38
N TRP A 39 6.57 6.14 -11.04
CA TRP A 39 5.37 6.63 -10.39
C TRP A 39 4.17 5.87 -10.94
N ARG A 40 3.14 5.72 -10.12
CA ARG A 40 1.86 5.13 -10.48
C ARG A 40 0.74 5.98 -9.90
N THR A 41 -0.13 6.49 -10.75
CA THR A 41 -1.33 7.21 -10.34
C THR A 41 -2.53 6.29 -10.48
N GLU A 42 -3.40 6.27 -9.47
CA GLU A 42 -4.65 5.50 -9.46
C GLU A 42 -5.82 6.46 -9.26
N LEU A 43 -6.84 6.32 -10.11
CA LEU A 43 -8.09 7.06 -10.07
C LEU A 43 -9.23 6.06 -9.98
N GLU A 44 -9.96 6.11 -8.88
CA GLU A 44 -11.15 5.29 -8.73
C GLU A 44 -12.25 5.79 -9.68
N VAL A 45 -12.90 4.85 -10.35
CA VAL A 45 -14.13 5.10 -11.10
C VAL A 45 -15.25 4.44 -10.33
N GLU A 46 -16.22 5.25 -9.93
CA GLU A 46 -17.37 4.80 -9.16
C GLU A 46 -18.61 4.79 -10.04
N ARG A 47 -19.53 3.87 -9.75
CA ARG A 47 -20.86 3.82 -10.35
C ARG A 47 -21.92 3.98 -9.29
N LEU A 48 -22.91 4.82 -9.57
CA LEU A 48 -24.08 4.97 -8.72
C LEU A 48 -24.94 3.70 -8.85
N ARG A 49 -25.18 3.01 -7.74
CA ARG A 49 -25.98 1.80 -7.70
C ARG A 49 -27.17 1.98 -6.78
N GLN A 50 -28.29 1.38 -7.15
CA GLN A 50 -29.39 1.18 -6.22
C GLN A 50 -29.03 0.01 -5.32
N GLU A 51 -28.99 0.28 -4.01
CA GLU A 51 -28.70 -0.70 -2.99
C GLU A 51 -29.90 -0.84 -2.07
N SER A 52 -30.14 -2.05 -1.61
CA SER A 52 -31.17 -2.35 -0.62
C SER A 52 -30.54 -2.83 0.67
N GLY A 53 -31.06 -2.37 1.80
CA GLY A 53 -30.58 -2.76 3.12
C GLY A 53 -31.73 -2.99 4.09
N THR A 54 -31.38 -3.38 5.31
CA THR A 54 -32.33 -3.47 6.42
C THR A 54 -31.66 -2.91 7.65
N ASP A 55 -32.33 -1.98 8.32
CA ASP A 55 -31.85 -1.40 9.57
C ASP A 55 -33.04 -0.99 10.45
N TRP A 56 -32.78 -0.51 11.65
CA TRP A 56 -33.79 0.16 12.45
C TRP A 56 -34.25 1.45 11.77
N CYS A 57 -35.55 1.73 11.80
CA CYS A 57 -36.13 2.84 11.05
C CYS A 57 -35.60 4.23 11.47
N ASP A 58 -35.09 4.35 12.69
CA ASP A 58 -34.45 5.53 13.26
C ASP A 58 -32.94 5.63 13.00
N GLU A 59 -32.32 4.57 12.46
CA GLU A 59 -30.89 4.51 12.10
C GLU A 59 -30.65 4.50 10.59
N LEU A 60 -31.69 4.76 9.79
CA LEU A 60 -31.58 4.73 8.34
C LEU A 60 -30.59 5.77 7.81
N PRO A 61 -29.79 5.43 6.78
CA PRO A 61 -28.87 6.36 6.18
C PRO A 61 -29.62 7.50 5.47
N PRO A 62 -29.01 8.71 5.36
CA PRO A 62 -29.63 9.83 4.68
C PRO A 62 -29.92 9.50 3.21
N GLY A 63 -31.09 9.90 2.72
CA GLY A 63 -31.53 9.61 1.35
C GLY A 63 -32.07 8.20 1.13
N ALA A 64 -32.20 7.38 2.17
CA ALA A 64 -32.88 6.10 2.08
C ALA A 64 -34.39 6.26 1.87
N THR A 65 -34.93 5.46 0.97
CA THR A 65 -36.37 5.28 0.74
C THR A 65 -36.82 3.99 1.42
N VAL A 66 -37.75 4.09 2.36
CA VAL A 66 -38.31 2.91 3.05
C VAL A 66 -39.20 2.12 2.10
N LEU A 67 -38.94 0.82 1.98
CA LEU A 67 -39.70 -0.12 1.16
C LEU A 67 -40.74 -0.88 2.00
N SER A 68 -40.35 -1.33 3.19
CA SER A 68 -41.24 -2.06 4.11
C SER A 68 -40.85 -1.82 5.56
N ARG A 69 -41.82 -2.01 6.46
CA ARG A 69 -41.62 -1.86 7.91
C ARG A 69 -42.16 -3.08 8.63
N ARG A 70 -41.44 -3.53 9.66
CA ARG A 70 -41.86 -4.63 10.54
C ARG A 70 -41.55 -4.28 11.99
N ARG A 71 -42.53 -4.44 12.88
CA ARG A 71 -42.29 -4.37 14.33
C ARG A 71 -41.70 -5.67 14.83
N MET A 72 -40.66 -5.57 15.65
CA MET A 72 -40.07 -6.69 16.36
C MET A 72 -39.28 -6.21 17.58
N ASN A 73 -39.08 -7.12 18.54
CA ASN A 73 -38.10 -6.92 19.60
C ASN A 73 -36.68 -7.03 19.04
N ASP A 74 -35.77 -6.19 19.54
CA ASP A 74 -34.35 -6.23 19.17
C ASP A 74 -33.68 -7.51 19.69
N PRO A 75 -33.18 -8.41 18.80
CA PRO A 75 -32.51 -9.64 19.21
C PRO A 75 -31.23 -9.41 20.02
N SER A 76 -30.59 -8.24 19.87
CA SER A 76 -29.38 -7.88 20.61
C SER A 76 -29.67 -7.32 22.02
N GLY A 77 -30.93 -6.98 22.30
CA GLY A 77 -31.36 -6.39 23.58
C GLY A 77 -30.86 -4.97 23.83
N GLN A 78 -30.34 -4.27 22.82
CA GLN A 78 -29.86 -2.89 22.98
C GLN A 78 -31.01 -1.89 23.03
N ARG A 79 -32.15 -2.22 22.41
CA ARG A 79 -33.34 -1.36 22.36
C ARG A 79 -34.42 -1.81 23.36
N PRO A 80 -35.08 -0.87 24.07
CA PRO A 80 -36.17 -1.20 24.97
C PRO A 80 -37.46 -1.50 24.18
N GLY A 81 -37.99 -2.71 24.35
CA GLY A 81 -39.28 -3.12 23.79
C GLY A 81 -39.28 -3.34 22.28
N GLU A 82 -40.47 -3.25 21.69
CA GLU A 82 -40.65 -3.41 20.25
C GLU A 82 -40.23 -2.14 19.50
N ALA A 83 -39.43 -2.32 18.45
CA ALA A 83 -39.01 -1.25 17.54
C ALA A 83 -39.34 -1.60 16.09
N GLU A 84 -39.36 -0.58 15.22
CA GLU A 84 -39.60 -0.78 13.78
C GLU A 84 -38.28 -1.07 13.06
N ARG A 85 -38.20 -2.23 12.42
CA ARG A 85 -37.14 -2.61 11.48
C ARG A 85 -37.61 -2.30 10.06
N CYS A 86 -36.84 -1.49 9.36
CA CYS A 86 -37.13 -1.00 8.00
C CYS A 86 -36.27 -1.72 6.97
N GLN A 87 -36.90 -2.23 5.91
CA GLN A 87 -36.19 -2.50 4.66
C GLN A 87 -36.19 -1.22 3.84
N TYR A 88 -35.03 -0.86 3.28
CA TYR A 88 -34.87 0.40 2.54
C TYR A 88 -34.12 0.17 1.23
N SER A 89 -34.25 1.12 0.31
CA SER A 89 -33.32 1.28 -0.81
C SER A 89 -32.74 2.68 -0.87
N LEU A 90 -31.49 2.82 -1.32
CA LEU A 90 -30.86 4.11 -1.57
C LEU A 90 -29.96 4.04 -2.80
N LEU A 91 -29.58 5.20 -3.31
CA LEU A 91 -28.52 5.33 -4.28
C LEU A 91 -27.18 5.53 -3.56
N ALA A 92 -26.21 4.67 -3.85
CA ALA A 92 -24.86 4.75 -3.28
C ALA A 92 -23.80 4.64 -4.37
N TRP A 93 -22.78 5.47 -4.27
CA TRP A 93 -21.59 5.36 -5.12
C TRP A 93 -20.75 4.17 -4.65
N ARG A 94 -20.43 3.28 -5.58
CA ARG A 94 -19.56 2.14 -5.33
C ARG A 94 -18.43 2.12 -6.33
N LEU A 95 -17.26 1.72 -5.84
CA LEU A 95 -16.11 1.44 -6.69
C LEU A 95 -16.52 0.46 -7.79
N LEU A 96 -16.33 0.86 -9.04
CA LEU A 96 -16.54 0.02 -10.21
C LEU A 96 -15.22 -0.57 -10.68
N TRP A 97 -14.20 0.27 -10.86
CA TRP A 97 -12.84 -0.12 -11.24
C TRP A 97 -11.84 1.00 -10.93
N VAL A 98 -10.55 0.71 -11.01
CA VAL A 98 -9.47 1.70 -10.80
C VAL A 98 -8.74 1.92 -12.12
N ALA A 99 -8.78 3.15 -12.62
CA ALA A 99 -7.95 3.56 -13.73
C ALA A 99 -6.54 3.84 -13.22
N HIS A 100 -5.51 3.38 -13.92
CA HIS A 100 -4.15 3.68 -13.53
C HIS A 100 -3.30 4.17 -14.71
N ARG A 101 -2.28 4.94 -14.38
CA ARG A 101 -1.17 5.29 -15.27
C ARG A 101 0.12 5.14 -14.52
N GLU A 102 1.15 4.75 -15.25
CA GLU A 102 2.51 4.62 -14.73
C GLU A 102 3.48 5.36 -15.62
N GLY A 103 4.60 5.75 -15.04
CA GLY A 103 5.68 6.38 -15.77
C GLY A 103 6.99 6.35 -14.97
N ARG A 104 8.02 6.91 -15.58
CA ARG A 104 9.37 6.98 -14.99
C ARG A 104 9.65 8.37 -14.49
N VAL A 105 10.77 8.53 -13.79
CA VAL A 105 11.23 9.85 -13.33
C VAL A 105 11.46 10.88 -14.43
N SER A 106 11.62 10.45 -15.69
CA SER A 106 11.71 11.35 -16.84
C SER A 106 10.38 12.02 -17.22
N SER A 107 9.25 11.57 -16.68
CA SER A 107 7.94 12.15 -16.90
C SER A 107 7.27 12.52 -15.58
N ALA A 108 6.53 13.64 -15.58
CA ALA A 108 5.70 14.00 -14.44
C ALA A 108 4.53 13.00 -14.29
N PRO A 109 4.05 12.72 -13.06
CA PRO A 109 2.85 11.92 -12.83
C PRO A 109 1.65 12.49 -13.58
N GLN A 110 1.03 11.65 -14.41
CA GLN A 110 -0.15 12.01 -15.20
C GLN A 110 -1.35 11.20 -14.76
N TRP A 111 -2.44 11.88 -14.40
CA TRP A 111 -3.69 11.22 -14.05
C TRP A 111 -4.34 10.55 -15.27
N PRO A 112 -4.88 9.33 -15.14
CA PRO A 112 -5.70 8.73 -16.19
C PRO A 112 -6.97 9.55 -16.44
N GLN A 113 -7.45 9.52 -17.68
CA GLN A 113 -8.71 10.14 -18.11
C GLN A 113 -9.63 9.03 -18.63
N PRO A 114 -10.24 8.25 -17.73
CA PRO A 114 -11.10 7.16 -18.14
C PRO A 114 -12.36 7.68 -18.84
N PRO A 115 -12.84 7.02 -19.90
CA PRO A 115 -14.16 7.33 -20.43
C PRO A 115 -15.21 6.97 -19.36
N LEU A 116 -16.11 7.91 -19.07
CA LEU A 116 -17.23 7.70 -18.16
C LEU A 116 -18.51 7.49 -18.95
N SER A 117 -19.45 6.75 -18.35
CA SER A 117 -20.83 6.68 -18.85
C SER A 117 -21.42 8.08 -19.09
N PRO A 118 -22.13 8.31 -20.20
CA PRO A 118 -22.77 9.58 -20.50
C PRO A 118 -24.06 9.83 -19.70
N LEU A 119 -24.46 8.89 -18.83
CA LEU A 119 -25.66 9.03 -18.01
C LEU A 119 -25.59 10.25 -17.08
N PRO A 120 -26.70 10.98 -16.88
CA PRO A 120 -26.75 12.10 -15.96
C PRO A 120 -26.34 11.74 -14.53
N VAL A 121 -25.64 12.65 -13.85
CA VAL A 121 -25.26 12.46 -12.45
C VAL A 121 -26.52 12.37 -11.58
N GLY A 122 -26.64 11.28 -10.82
CA GLY A 122 -27.79 11.01 -9.94
C GLY A 122 -28.72 9.91 -10.43
N GLU A 123 -28.58 9.46 -11.67
CA GLU A 123 -29.32 8.30 -12.17
C GLU A 123 -28.61 6.98 -11.82
N PRO A 124 -29.34 5.90 -11.53
CA PRO A 124 -28.75 4.58 -11.39
C PRO A 124 -27.91 4.22 -12.63
N GLY A 125 -26.65 3.84 -12.40
CA GLY A 125 -25.70 3.55 -13.48
C GLY A 125 -24.83 4.73 -13.90
N ALA A 126 -25.09 5.95 -13.41
CA ALA A 126 -24.20 7.09 -13.61
C ALA A 126 -22.80 6.77 -13.07
N GLU A 127 -21.77 7.32 -13.72
CA GLU A 127 -20.38 7.10 -13.35
C GLU A 127 -19.71 8.42 -12.98
N ARG A 128 -18.75 8.36 -12.06
CA ARG A 128 -17.92 9.52 -11.68
C ARG A 128 -16.52 9.09 -11.32
N THR A 129 -15.61 10.06 -11.34
CA THR A 129 -14.28 9.88 -10.74
C THR A 129 -14.36 10.04 -9.23
N GLY A 130 -13.80 9.08 -8.51
CA GLY A 130 -13.70 9.05 -7.05
C GLY A 130 -12.32 9.46 -6.54
N HIS A 131 -11.81 8.69 -5.58
CA HIS A 131 -10.54 8.95 -4.91
C HIS A 131 -9.33 8.89 -5.87
N ARG A 132 -8.31 9.70 -5.57
CA ARG A 132 -7.06 9.83 -6.33
C ARG A 132 -5.88 9.48 -5.44
N ALA A 133 -5.03 8.56 -5.89
CA ALA A 133 -3.81 8.17 -5.20
C ALA A 133 -2.60 8.24 -6.14
N VAL A 134 -1.45 8.65 -5.60
CA VAL A 134 -0.16 8.62 -6.30
C VAL A 134 0.83 7.82 -5.47
N PHE A 135 1.50 6.87 -6.12
CA PHE A 135 2.51 6.01 -5.53
C PHE A 135 3.83 6.28 -6.22
N TYR A 136 4.89 6.47 -5.44
CA TYR A 136 6.25 6.57 -5.93
C TYR A 136 7.01 5.30 -5.55
N GLU A 137 7.57 4.64 -6.55
CA GLU A 137 8.10 3.28 -6.46
C GLU A 137 9.55 3.24 -6.95
N LEU A 138 10.37 2.53 -6.17
CA LEU A 138 11.78 2.26 -6.43
C LEU A 138 11.92 0.81 -6.83
N LEU A 139 12.34 0.54 -8.05
CA LEU A 139 12.62 -0.82 -8.53
C LEU A 139 14.08 -1.16 -8.21
N LEU A 140 14.27 -2.09 -7.30
CA LEU A 140 15.56 -2.55 -6.81
C LEU A 140 15.87 -3.92 -7.40
N ARG A 141 17.13 -4.19 -7.69
CA ARG A 141 17.60 -5.49 -8.19
C ARG A 141 18.93 -5.88 -7.57
N ASN A 142 19.09 -7.12 -7.14
CA ASN A 142 20.40 -7.62 -6.68
C ASN A 142 21.19 -8.28 -7.83
N ARG A 143 22.37 -8.82 -7.51
CA ARG A 143 23.23 -9.49 -8.50
C ARG A 143 22.67 -10.81 -9.02
N SER A 144 21.83 -11.50 -8.25
CA SER A 144 21.19 -12.74 -8.71
C SER A 144 19.98 -12.48 -9.63
N GLY A 145 19.61 -11.22 -9.83
CA GLY A 145 18.47 -10.82 -10.67
C GLY A 145 17.13 -10.77 -9.94
N GLN A 146 17.11 -11.03 -8.62
CA GLN A 146 15.91 -10.84 -7.81
C GLN A 146 15.56 -9.36 -7.74
N THR A 147 14.27 -9.06 -7.82
CA THR A 147 13.75 -7.68 -7.84
C THR A 147 12.79 -7.42 -6.68
N TRP A 148 12.79 -6.17 -6.22
CA TRP A 148 11.87 -5.67 -5.21
C TRP A 148 11.35 -4.29 -5.61
N THR A 149 10.09 -4.03 -5.29
CA THR A 149 9.49 -2.70 -5.48
C THR A 149 9.25 -2.07 -4.12
N CYS A 150 9.93 -0.95 -3.87
CA CYS A 150 9.81 -0.22 -2.61
C CYS A 150 9.04 1.08 -2.80
N ARG A 151 7.96 1.26 -2.03
CA ARG A 151 7.22 2.54 -1.99
C ARG A 151 7.95 3.57 -1.15
N ALA A 152 7.97 4.81 -1.62
CA ALA A 152 8.54 5.95 -0.94
C ALA A 152 7.61 7.17 -1.07
N ASP A 153 7.78 8.15 -0.19
CA ASP A 153 7.23 9.48 -0.43
C ASP A 153 7.96 10.18 -1.60
N ALA A 154 7.36 11.26 -2.09
CA ALA A 154 7.86 11.97 -3.26
C ALA A 154 9.27 12.53 -3.07
N ALA A 155 9.57 13.08 -1.88
CA ALA A 155 10.86 13.72 -1.61
C ALA A 155 11.99 12.67 -1.58
N ARG A 156 11.76 11.57 -0.86
CA ARG A 156 12.71 10.46 -0.80
C ARG A 156 12.90 9.79 -2.15
N TRP A 157 11.84 9.59 -2.91
CA TRP A 157 11.92 9.05 -4.27
C TRP A 157 12.73 9.93 -5.23
N GLN A 158 12.58 11.26 -5.14
CA GLN A 158 13.38 12.21 -5.94
C GLN A 158 14.86 12.20 -5.57
N ALA A 159 15.19 11.97 -4.29
CA ALA A 159 16.56 11.97 -3.79
C ALA A 159 17.42 10.81 -4.33
N TYR A 160 16.82 9.65 -4.58
CA TYR A 160 17.54 8.48 -5.12
C TYR A 160 17.92 8.65 -6.60
N ARG A 161 18.98 7.97 -7.03
CA ARG A 161 19.43 7.98 -8.45
C ARG A 161 19.45 6.57 -9.03
N GLU A 162 19.02 6.43 -10.28
CA GLU A 162 19.15 5.15 -10.99
C GLU A 162 20.64 4.75 -11.09
N GLY A 163 20.93 3.47 -10.92
CA GLY A 163 22.29 2.93 -10.78
C GLY A 163 22.89 3.04 -9.37
N GLN A 164 22.21 3.71 -8.42
CA GLN A 164 22.68 3.80 -7.05
C GLN A 164 22.67 2.43 -6.38
N ARG A 165 23.77 2.10 -5.69
CA ARG A 165 23.88 0.88 -4.87
C ARG A 165 23.39 1.19 -3.46
N LEU A 166 22.51 0.33 -2.97
CA LEU A 166 21.84 0.47 -1.68
C LEU A 166 21.94 -0.86 -0.91
N ARG A 167 21.69 -0.79 0.40
CA ARG A 167 21.51 -1.98 1.24
C ARG A 167 20.03 -2.11 1.58
N LEU A 168 19.41 -3.19 1.11
CA LEU A 168 18.01 -3.50 1.40
C LEU A 168 17.96 -4.51 2.54
N PRO A 169 17.42 -4.16 3.73
CA PRO A 169 17.20 -5.14 4.76
C PRO A 169 16.12 -6.12 4.31
N ILE A 170 16.44 -7.41 4.34
CA ILE A 170 15.54 -8.50 3.95
C ILE A 170 15.45 -9.45 5.14
N ASP A 171 14.24 -9.86 5.49
CA ASP A 171 14.03 -10.84 6.54
C ASP A 171 14.33 -12.28 6.07
N ARG A 172 14.19 -13.23 6.99
CA ARG A 172 14.43 -14.66 6.70
C ARG A 172 13.47 -15.26 5.66
N TRP A 173 12.36 -14.57 5.34
CA TRP A 173 11.33 -15.01 4.40
C TRP A 173 11.45 -14.32 3.04
N GLY A 174 12.46 -13.47 2.85
CA GLY A 174 12.68 -12.75 1.60
C GLY A 174 11.87 -11.45 1.46
N VAL A 175 11.23 -11.00 2.54
CA VAL A 175 10.46 -9.74 2.54
C VAL A 175 11.39 -8.56 2.75
N ALA A 176 11.28 -7.57 1.87
CA ALA A 176 12.08 -6.35 1.89
C ALA A 176 11.50 -5.29 2.85
N HIS A 177 12.32 -4.78 3.76
CA HIS A 177 11.98 -3.68 4.64
C HIS A 177 12.34 -2.34 4.00
N CYS A 178 11.48 -1.86 3.12
CA CYS A 178 11.67 -0.62 2.35
C CYS A 178 11.72 0.67 3.19
N GLY A 179 11.28 0.63 4.46
CA GLY A 179 11.36 1.76 5.37
C GLY A 179 12.80 2.13 5.74
N ASP A 180 13.68 1.13 5.79
CA ASP A 180 15.05 1.21 6.32
C ASP A 180 16.11 1.20 5.20
N LEU A 181 15.72 1.61 4.00
CA LEU A 181 16.59 1.64 2.83
C LEU A 181 17.68 2.71 3.02
N SER A 182 18.96 2.28 3.00
CA SER A 182 20.14 3.14 3.15
C SER A 182 21.15 2.98 2.02
#